data_AF-A0A3A9JHX8-F1
#
_entry.id   AF-A0A3A9JHX8-F1
#
_cell.length_a   1.000
_cell.length_b   1.000
_cell.length_c   1.000
_cell.angle_alpha   90.00
_cell.angle_beta   90.00
_cell.angle_gamma   90.00
#
_symmetry.space_group_name_H-M   'P 1'
#
loop_
_entity.id
_entity.type
_entity.pdbx_description
1 polymer ?
#
loop_
_entity_poly.entity_id
_entity_poly.type
_entity_poly.pdbx_seq_one_letter_code
_entity_poly.pdbx_strand_id
1 'polypeptide(L)'
;MSTALRERLEALGDAFWLRPAILVLLGLILGQGAVWTEEGGWARSILPAGWLYAGGEAGARALLGAIATSTIGVAGTTFSITVAALSLASGQMGPRLLRNFVRDAGNQVALGVFLGTFVYALVVLRTVRSVEEGTFVPHLGVTGALVLALLCVGTLTWFVHHIASGINVETVIGTVHAELRDAVVRLTLDHPDPGPIGPAPEGRAITAEEGGYLRALGEEGLANWAAEHDATLHLLVRPGDYVFTGAAVATVSPPALAKEAMERVRDAMSLGDRRAAAQDLEFAVRQLAEVAVRALSPGINDPFTAMAVLDRFGDVLCGMTDRHLPGSAVLRDGRVVLFRRAVDYDGLLDAMFHMIRQNGAGSAAVLLRLMKILGAVLAVEQAPERGAALRRHADLALAAGRQSLGERAAVEDLEVRFAALPRRP
;
A
#
# COMPACT_ATOMS: atom_id res chain seq x y z
N MET A 1 -11.51 -2.50 -20.59
CA MET A 1 -11.74 -3.34 -19.39
C MET A 1 -12.44 -2.47 -18.37
N SER A 2 -13.63 -2.84 -17.87
CA SER A 2 -14.39 -1.98 -16.96
C SER A 2 -13.60 -1.74 -15.67
N THR A 3 -13.64 -0.51 -15.17
CA THR A 3 -12.96 -0.07 -13.93
C THR A 3 -13.35 -0.97 -12.75
N ALA A 4 -14.62 -1.39 -12.71
CA ALA A 4 -15.15 -2.34 -11.72
C ALA A 4 -14.52 -3.75 -11.76
N LEU A 5 -14.09 -4.24 -12.93
CA LEU A 5 -13.44 -5.56 -13.04
C LEU A 5 -12.00 -5.52 -12.52
N ARG A 6 -11.27 -4.43 -12.79
CA ARG A 6 -9.95 -4.20 -12.19
C ARG A 6 -10.05 -4.15 -10.67
N GLU A 7 -11.05 -3.45 -10.15
CA GLU A 7 -11.26 -3.37 -8.70
C GLU A 7 -11.61 -4.72 -8.06
N ARG A 8 -12.42 -5.57 -8.71
CA ARG A 8 -12.72 -6.91 -8.18
C ARG A 8 -11.49 -7.82 -8.19
N LEU A 9 -10.63 -7.71 -9.20
CA LEU A 9 -9.37 -8.44 -9.26
C LEU A 9 -8.37 -7.93 -8.21
N GLU A 10 -8.31 -6.62 -7.99
CA GLU A 10 -7.52 -6.02 -6.91
C GLU A 10 -8.05 -6.42 -5.53
N ALA A 11 -9.39 -6.45 -5.34
CA ALA A 11 -10.02 -6.89 -4.09
C ALA A 11 -9.78 -8.39 -3.79
N LEU A 12 -9.64 -9.23 -4.82
CA LEU A 12 -9.22 -10.62 -4.67
C LEU A 12 -7.75 -10.73 -4.26
N GLY A 13 -6.89 -9.85 -4.76
CA GLY A 13 -5.49 -9.70 -4.32
C GLY A 13 -5.36 -9.24 -2.85
N ASP A 14 -6.40 -8.58 -2.33
CA ASP A 14 -6.47 -8.08 -0.94
C ASP A 14 -6.95 -9.12 0.06
N ALA A 15 -7.46 -10.25 -0.44
CA ALA A 15 -7.92 -11.33 0.41
C ALA A 15 -6.73 -12.04 1.07
N PHE A 16 -6.53 -11.79 2.36
CA PHE A 16 -5.54 -12.44 3.23
C PHE A 16 -5.45 -13.96 3.02
N TRP A 17 -6.60 -14.59 2.78
CA TRP A 17 -6.75 -16.05 2.73
C TRP A 17 -6.43 -16.69 1.39
N LEU A 18 -6.23 -15.91 0.32
CA LEU A 18 -6.07 -16.48 -1.02
C LEU A 18 -4.79 -17.32 -1.13
N ARG A 19 -3.63 -16.78 -0.74
CA ARG A 19 -2.35 -17.50 -0.83
C ARG A 19 -2.27 -18.69 0.14
N PRO A 20 -2.68 -18.58 1.42
CA PRO A 20 -2.75 -19.73 2.30
C PRO A 20 -3.65 -20.84 1.74
N ALA A 21 -4.82 -20.49 1.19
CA ALA A 21 -5.74 -21.46 0.61
C ALA A 21 -5.12 -22.21 -0.59
N ILE A 22 -4.37 -21.51 -1.45
CA ILE A 22 -3.64 -22.12 -2.56
C ILE A 22 -2.59 -23.12 -2.04
N LEU A 23 -1.82 -22.76 -1.02
CA LEU A 23 -0.80 -23.65 -0.44
C LEU A 23 -1.41 -24.86 0.28
N VAL A 24 -2.57 -24.69 0.91
CA VAL A 24 -3.36 -25.81 1.48
C VAL A 24 -3.82 -26.76 0.38
N LEU A 25 -4.36 -26.21 -0.71
CA LEU A 25 -4.81 -27.00 -1.86
C LEU A 25 -3.63 -27.72 -2.54
N LEU A 26 -2.47 -27.08 -2.60
CA LEU A 26 -1.23 -27.71 -3.06
C LEU A 26 -0.81 -28.86 -2.13
N GLY A 27 -0.86 -28.67 -0.81
CA GLY A 27 -0.58 -29.74 0.16
C GLY A 27 -1.52 -30.94 0.00
N LEU A 28 -2.81 -30.69 -0.23
CA LEU A 28 -3.80 -31.73 -0.54
C LEU A 28 -3.43 -32.51 -1.82
N ILE A 29 -3.14 -31.80 -2.91
CA ILE A 29 -2.78 -32.40 -4.20
C ILE A 29 -1.48 -33.20 -4.09
N LEU A 30 -0.45 -32.65 -3.43
CA LEU A 30 0.82 -33.33 -3.22
C LEU A 30 0.67 -34.59 -2.36
N GLY A 31 -0.16 -34.54 -1.31
CA GLY A 31 -0.45 -35.69 -0.47
C GLY A 31 -1.13 -36.80 -1.24
N GLN A 32 -2.18 -36.45 -2.00
CA GLN A 32 -2.91 -37.41 -2.83
C GLN A 32 -2.02 -37.98 -3.95
N GLY A 33 -1.20 -37.14 -4.57
CA GLY A 33 -0.25 -37.54 -5.60
C GLY A 33 0.78 -38.53 -5.07
N ALA A 34 1.35 -38.27 -3.89
CA ALA A 34 2.33 -39.16 -3.26
C ALA A 34 1.73 -40.56 -2.98
N VAL A 35 0.50 -40.61 -2.48
CA VAL A 35 -0.22 -41.88 -2.27
C VAL A 35 -0.45 -42.61 -3.60
N TRP A 36 -0.99 -41.92 -4.61
CA TRP A 36 -1.30 -42.53 -5.91
C TRP A 36 -0.05 -43.09 -6.61
N THR A 37 1.09 -42.38 -6.52
CA THR A 37 2.37 -42.86 -7.07
C THR A 37 2.92 -44.08 -6.35
N GLU A 38 2.67 -44.21 -5.05
CA GLU A 38 3.07 -45.40 -4.29
C GLU A 38 2.16 -46.60 -4.66
N GLU A 39 0.84 -46.39 -4.72
CA GLU A 39 -0.12 -47.42 -5.13
C GLU A 39 0.14 -47.93 -6.55
N GLY A 40 0.58 -47.05 -7.47
CA GLY A 40 0.99 -47.40 -8.83
C GLY A 40 2.35 -48.11 -8.93
N GLY A 41 3.08 -48.27 -7.82
CA GLY A 41 4.40 -48.93 -7.78
C GLY A 41 5.55 -48.09 -8.37
N TRP A 42 5.33 -46.80 -8.63
CA TRP A 42 6.32 -45.91 -9.26
C TRP A 42 7.26 -45.24 -8.27
N ALA A 43 6.99 -45.32 -6.97
CA ALA A 43 7.78 -44.66 -5.93
C ALA A 43 9.28 -45.00 -5.99
N ARG A 44 9.63 -46.28 -6.23
CA ARG A 44 11.03 -46.74 -6.35
C ARG A 44 11.75 -46.29 -7.63
N SER A 45 10.99 -45.85 -8.64
CA SER A 45 11.53 -45.25 -9.87
C SER A 45 11.85 -43.77 -9.70
N ILE A 46 11.24 -43.11 -8.69
CA ILE A 46 11.38 -41.67 -8.45
C ILE A 46 12.52 -41.38 -7.47
N LEU A 47 12.67 -42.19 -6.41
CA LEU A 47 13.70 -41.99 -5.38
C LEU A 47 14.47 -43.29 -5.09
N PRO A 48 15.81 -43.20 -4.88
CA PRO A 48 16.60 -44.34 -4.44
C PRO A 48 16.08 -44.88 -3.10
N ALA A 49 16.09 -46.21 -2.93
CA ALA A 49 15.55 -46.87 -1.73
C ALA A 49 16.16 -46.38 -0.41
N GLY A 50 17.41 -45.90 -0.42
CA GLY A 50 18.08 -45.35 0.78
C GLY A 50 17.57 -43.98 1.25
N TRP A 51 16.81 -43.27 0.42
CA TRP A 51 16.21 -41.98 0.76
C TRP A 51 14.73 -42.10 1.15
N LEU A 52 14.10 -43.24 0.87
CA LEU A 52 12.73 -43.52 1.28
C LEU A 52 12.70 -43.95 2.75
N TYR A 53 11.66 -43.50 3.46
CA TYR A 53 11.37 -43.97 4.81
C TYR A 53 11.31 -45.51 4.85
N ALA A 54 12.16 -46.14 5.67
CA ALA A 54 12.30 -47.59 5.73
C ALA A 54 11.56 -48.26 6.91
N GLY A 55 10.78 -47.49 7.68
CA GLY A 55 10.06 -47.99 8.85
C GLY A 55 8.68 -48.56 8.55
N GLY A 56 8.07 -49.19 9.55
CA GLY A 56 6.73 -49.80 9.46
C GLY A 56 5.56 -48.82 9.69
N GLU A 57 4.34 -49.35 9.62
CA GLU A 57 3.06 -48.62 9.75
C GLU A 57 2.93 -47.81 11.04
N ALA A 58 3.34 -48.37 12.18
CA ALA A 58 3.25 -47.72 13.48
C ALA A 58 4.16 -46.48 13.53
N GLY A 59 5.37 -46.59 13.00
CA GLY A 59 6.30 -45.45 12.90
C GLY A 59 5.81 -44.39 11.92
N ALA A 60 5.23 -44.79 10.79
CA ALA A 60 4.64 -43.87 9.83
C ALA A 60 3.48 -43.08 10.44
N ARG A 61 2.54 -43.75 11.12
CA ARG A 61 1.42 -43.11 11.82
C ARG A 61 1.91 -42.16 12.92
N ALA A 62 2.91 -42.58 13.71
CA ALA A 62 3.49 -41.76 14.76
C ALA A 62 4.16 -40.50 14.20
N LEU A 63 4.96 -40.62 13.14
CA LEU A 63 5.63 -39.48 12.50
C LEU A 63 4.63 -38.51 11.87
N LEU A 64 3.71 -39.01 11.04
CA LEU A 64 2.71 -38.19 10.39
C LEU A 64 1.79 -37.50 11.41
N GLY A 65 1.39 -38.21 12.48
CA GLY A 65 0.62 -37.63 13.59
C GLY A 65 1.40 -36.53 14.31
N ALA A 66 2.67 -36.77 14.64
CA ALA A 66 3.53 -35.76 15.28
C ALA A 66 3.74 -34.53 14.39
N ILE A 67 3.93 -34.71 13.08
CA ILE A 67 4.06 -33.62 12.11
C ILE A 67 2.74 -32.84 12.01
N ALA A 68 1.59 -33.51 11.90
CA ALA A 68 0.30 -32.85 11.84
C ALA A 68 0.03 -32.02 13.11
N THR A 69 0.20 -32.60 14.30
CA THR A 69 -0.04 -31.89 15.58
C THR A 69 0.94 -30.74 15.82
N SER A 70 2.21 -30.90 15.47
CA SER A 70 3.20 -29.84 15.62
C SER A 70 2.96 -28.68 14.64
N THR A 71 2.70 -28.97 13.37
CA THR A 71 2.49 -27.93 12.35
C THR A 71 1.20 -27.13 12.56
N ILE A 72 0.11 -27.75 13.02
CA ILE A 72 -1.12 -27.00 13.39
C ILE A 72 -0.89 -26.13 14.63
N GLY A 73 -0.11 -26.61 15.60
CA GLY A 73 0.30 -25.82 16.77
C GLY A 73 1.12 -24.59 16.37
N VAL A 74 2.14 -24.77 15.54
CA VAL A 74 2.96 -23.69 15.00
C VAL A 74 2.14 -22.70 14.17
N ALA A 75 1.17 -23.17 13.38
CA ALA A 75 0.25 -22.29 12.66
C ALA A 75 -0.56 -21.39 13.62
N GLY A 76 -1.05 -21.95 14.74
CA GLY A 76 -1.75 -21.19 15.77
C GLY A 76 -0.85 -20.14 16.44
N THR A 77 0.39 -20.50 16.78
CA THR A 77 1.37 -19.56 17.33
C THR A 77 1.71 -18.45 16.33
N THR A 78 1.93 -18.80 15.06
CA THR A 78 2.19 -17.85 13.96
C THR A 78 1.05 -16.85 13.85
N PHE A 79 -0.20 -17.32 13.83
CA PHE A 79 -1.38 -16.46 13.79
C PHE A 79 -1.44 -15.51 15.01
N SER A 80 -1.13 -16.04 16.20
CA SER A 80 -1.14 -15.25 17.44
C SER A 80 -0.08 -14.15 17.44
N ILE A 81 1.13 -14.47 16.99
CA ILE A 81 2.23 -13.50 16.82
C ILE A 81 1.83 -12.42 15.81
N THR A 82 1.25 -12.81 14.67
CA THR A 82 0.80 -11.85 13.65
C THR A 82 -0.26 -10.88 14.20
N VAL A 83 -1.24 -11.38 14.96
CA VAL A 83 -2.26 -10.52 15.58
C VAL A 83 -1.65 -9.58 16.62
N ALA A 84 -0.72 -10.07 17.44
CA ALA A 84 0.00 -9.24 18.40
C ALA A 84 0.84 -8.15 17.70
N ALA A 85 1.57 -8.50 16.65
CA ALA A 85 2.33 -7.57 15.82
C ALA A 85 1.42 -6.51 15.19
N LEU A 86 0.27 -6.91 14.66
CA LEU A 86 -0.72 -6.01 14.09
C LEU A 86 -1.27 -5.03 15.12
N SER A 87 -1.54 -5.49 16.34
CA SER A 87 -2.00 -4.65 17.45
C SER A 87 -0.94 -3.60 17.83
N LEU A 88 0.32 -4.01 17.94
CA LEU A 88 1.44 -3.12 18.23
C LEU A 88 1.65 -2.08 17.12
N ALA A 89 1.62 -2.50 15.85
CA ALA A 89 1.72 -1.60 14.71
C ALA A 89 0.56 -0.60 14.66
N SER A 90 -0.68 -1.03 14.92
CA SER A 90 -1.83 -0.14 15.06
C SER A 90 -1.61 0.92 16.14
N GLY A 91 -1.03 0.49 17.27
CA GLY A 91 -0.74 1.32 18.44
C GLY A 91 0.36 2.35 18.22
N GLN A 92 1.34 2.08 17.35
CA GLN A 92 2.48 2.97 17.13
C GLN A 92 2.37 3.79 15.83
N MET A 93 1.81 3.22 14.76
CA MET A 93 1.94 3.75 13.40
C MET A 93 0.63 4.23 12.78
N GLY A 94 -0.53 3.82 13.31
CA GLY A 94 -1.84 4.22 12.79
C GLY A 94 -2.59 3.11 12.05
N PRO A 95 -3.94 3.13 12.10
CA PRO A 95 -4.78 2.10 11.47
C PRO A 95 -4.61 2.00 9.96
N ARG A 96 -4.12 3.05 9.28
CA ARG A 96 -3.93 3.04 7.82
C ARG A 96 -2.79 2.15 7.35
N LEU A 97 -1.87 1.77 8.23
CA LEU A 97 -0.75 0.87 7.92
C LEU A 97 -1.07 -0.60 8.19
N LEU A 98 -2.19 -0.89 8.86
CA LEU A 98 -2.68 -2.26 9.08
C LEU A 98 -2.91 -3.03 7.77
N ARG A 99 -3.33 -2.31 6.72
CA ARG A 99 -3.57 -2.92 5.41
C ARG A 99 -2.30 -3.55 4.84
N ASN A 100 -1.15 -2.93 5.05
CA ASN A 100 0.14 -3.42 4.53
C ASN A 100 0.56 -4.70 5.28
N PHE A 101 0.34 -4.77 6.59
CA PHE A 101 0.57 -5.98 7.39
C PHE A 101 -0.36 -7.15 7.01
N VAL A 102 -1.63 -6.87 6.72
CA VAL A 102 -2.57 -7.91 6.27
C VAL A 102 -2.24 -8.38 4.84
N ARG A 103 -1.77 -7.49 3.96
CA ARG A 103 -1.35 -7.85 2.60
C ARG A 103 0.06 -8.44 2.52
N ASP A 104 0.72 -8.64 3.66
CA ASP A 104 2.07 -9.17 3.72
C ASP A 104 2.11 -10.61 3.16
N ALA A 105 2.76 -10.72 2.00
CA ALA A 105 3.00 -11.96 1.29
C ALA A 105 3.68 -13.03 2.15
N GLY A 106 4.63 -12.62 2.97
CA GLY A 106 5.45 -13.50 3.77
C GLY A 106 4.68 -14.18 4.89
N ASN A 107 3.88 -13.40 5.61
CA ASN A 107 2.99 -13.93 6.64
C ASN A 107 1.96 -14.93 6.05
N GLN A 108 1.40 -14.61 4.88
CA GLN A 108 0.48 -15.49 4.17
C GLN A 108 1.14 -16.80 3.70
N VAL A 109 2.36 -16.72 3.16
CA VAL A 109 3.12 -17.90 2.73
C VAL A 109 3.50 -18.78 3.93
N ALA A 110 4.01 -18.19 5.02
CA ALA A 110 4.36 -18.95 6.22
C ALA A 110 3.17 -19.74 6.77
N LEU A 111 2.02 -19.06 6.95
CA LEU A 111 0.79 -19.71 7.39
C LEU A 111 0.34 -20.82 6.42
N GLY A 112 0.40 -20.56 5.12
CA GLY A 112 0.05 -21.54 4.09
C GLY A 112 0.96 -22.77 4.08
N VAL A 113 2.26 -22.61 4.33
CA VAL A 113 3.21 -23.74 4.44
C VAL A 113 2.88 -24.63 5.64
N PHE A 114 2.58 -24.04 6.80
CA PHE A 114 2.21 -24.82 8.00
C PHE A 114 0.87 -25.56 7.80
N LEU A 115 -0.17 -24.86 7.31
CA LEU A 115 -1.47 -25.46 7.07
C LEU A 115 -1.44 -26.48 5.92
N GLY A 116 -0.68 -26.22 4.86
CA GLY A 116 -0.49 -27.14 3.75
C GLY A 116 0.24 -28.41 4.18
N THR A 117 1.27 -28.30 5.02
CA THR A 117 1.97 -29.46 5.59
C THR A 117 1.08 -30.27 6.53
N PHE A 118 0.25 -29.58 7.34
CA PHE A 118 -0.76 -30.23 8.17
C PHE A 118 -1.75 -31.06 7.32
N VAL A 119 -2.31 -30.46 6.28
CA VAL A 119 -3.26 -31.17 5.38
C VAL A 119 -2.57 -32.30 4.63
N TYR A 120 -1.35 -32.10 4.12
CA TYR A 120 -0.55 -33.15 3.50
C TYR A 120 -0.38 -34.34 4.46
N ALA A 121 0.03 -34.09 5.70
CA ALA A 121 0.25 -35.13 6.69
C ALA A 121 -1.04 -35.91 7.00
N LEU A 122 -2.19 -35.23 7.11
CA LEU A 122 -3.49 -35.89 7.32
C LEU A 122 -3.93 -36.76 6.13
N VAL A 123 -3.71 -36.28 4.90
CA VAL A 123 -4.04 -37.04 3.69
C VAL A 123 -3.23 -38.33 3.64
N VAL A 124 -1.92 -38.25 3.85
CA VAL A 124 -1.04 -39.42 3.86
C VAL A 124 -1.41 -40.33 5.06
N LEU A 125 -1.62 -39.76 6.25
CA LEU A 125 -1.95 -40.51 7.47
C LEU A 125 -3.23 -41.34 7.32
N ARG A 126 -4.27 -40.77 6.69
CA ARG A 126 -5.54 -41.46 6.42
C ARG A 126 -5.35 -42.76 5.63
N THR A 127 -4.30 -42.85 4.81
CA THR A 127 -4.08 -44.00 3.91
C THR A 127 -3.23 -45.11 4.52
N VAL A 128 -2.60 -44.89 5.68
CA VAL A 128 -1.76 -45.89 6.35
C VAL A 128 -2.65 -46.99 6.94
N ARG A 129 -2.59 -48.20 6.37
CA ARG A 129 -3.37 -49.38 6.78
C ARG A 129 -2.53 -50.36 7.59
N SER A 130 -3.13 -50.96 8.61
CA SER A 130 -2.48 -51.97 9.48
C SER A 130 -2.58 -53.37 8.90
N VAL A 131 -1.85 -54.33 9.50
CA VAL A 131 -1.87 -55.75 9.11
C VAL A 131 -3.29 -56.34 8.96
N GLU A 132 -4.24 -55.95 9.81
CA GLU A 132 -5.63 -56.42 9.79
C GLU A 132 -6.43 -55.93 8.55
N GLU A 133 -5.97 -54.87 7.88
CA GLU A 133 -6.66 -54.17 6.77
C GLU A 133 -5.93 -54.35 5.41
N GLY A 134 -4.83 -55.11 5.40
CA GLY A 134 -3.88 -55.19 4.30
C GLY A 134 -2.80 -54.11 4.42
N THR A 135 -1.62 -54.49 4.93
CA THR A 135 -0.51 -53.57 5.21
C THR A 135 -0.17 -52.70 4.02
N PHE A 136 -0.32 -51.39 4.19
CA PHE A 136 0.07 -50.40 3.19
C PHE A 136 0.64 -49.17 3.88
N VAL A 137 1.89 -48.85 3.56
CA VAL A 137 2.60 -47.68 4.07
C VAL A 137 3.11 -46.87 2.88
N PRO A 138 2.62 -45.63 2.69
CA PRO A 138 3.09 -44.75 1.61
C PRO A 138 4.47 -44.18 1.97
N HIS A 139 5.53 -44.94 1.69
CA HIS A 139 6.90 -44.57 2.07
C HIS A 139 7.34 -43.24 1.44
N LEU A 140 6.96 -42.98 0.18
CA LEU A 140 7.17 -41.68 -0.47
C LEU A 140 6.42 -40.55 0.25
N GLY A 141 5.17 -40.80 0.65
CA GLY A 141 4.35 -39.84 1.38
C GLY A 141 4.93 -39.48 2.76
N VAL A 142 5.41 -40.48 3.50
CA VAL A 142 6.08 -40.24 4.80
C VAL A 142 7.38 -39.46 4.62
N THR A 143 8.16 -39.79 3.59
CA THR A 143 9.40 -39.07 3.26
C THR A 143 9.12 -37.62 2.89
N GLY A 144 8.09 -37.37 2.08
CA GLY A 144 7.63 -36.03 1.73
C GLY A 144 7.18 -35.23 2.96
N ALA A 145 6.48 -35.87 3.90
CA ALA A 145 6.10 -35.23 5.16
C ALA A 145 7.33 -34.79 5.99
N LEU A 146 8.38 -35.62 6.03
CA LEU A 146 9.63 -35.28 6.72
C LEU A 146 10.34 -34.07 6.08
N VAL A 147 10.39 -34.02 4.74
CA VAL A 147 10.95 -32.88 4.00
C VAL A 147 10.14 -31.61 4.28
N LEU A 148 8.80 -31.70 4.23
CA LEU A 148 7.92 -30.58 4.56
C LEU A 148 8.07 -30.14 6.02
N ALA A 149 8.27 -31.07 6.96
CA ALA A 149 8.52 -30.72 8.35
C ALA A 149 9.84 -29.94 8.53
N LEU A 150 10.91 -30.32 7.83
CA LEU A 150 12.16 -29.54 7.82
C LEU A 150 11.96 -28.16 7.18
N LEU A 151 11.17 -28.07 6.10
CA LEU A 151 10.78 -26.80 5.49
C LEU A 151 9.99 -25.92 6.47
N CYS A 152 9.09 -26.50 7.28
CA CYS A 152 8.38 -25.78 8.32
C CYS A 152 9.33 -25.18 9.37
N VAL A 153 10.36 -25.92 9.80
CA VAL A 153 11.36 -25.39 10.74
C VAL A 153 12.06 -24.16 10.16
N GLY A 154 12.55 -24.25 8.92
CA GLY A 154 13.18 -23.11 8.23
C GLY A 154 12.22 -21.93 8.05
N THR A 155 10.98 -22.22 7.68
CA THR A 155 9.91 -21.22 7.52
C THR A 155 9.59 -20.52 8.83
N LEU A 156 9.59 -21.24 9.96
CA LEU A 156 9.36 -20.66 11.29
C LEU A 156 10.47 -19.69 11.67
N THR A 157 11.74 -20.10 11.53
CA THR A 157 12.88 -19.22 11.83
C THR A 157 12.87 -17.97 10.97
N TRP A 158 12.59 -18.13 9.68
CA TRP A 158 12.44 -17.00 8.75
C TRP A 158 11.25 -16.11 9.12
N PHE A 159 10.09 -16.68 9.44
CA PHE A 159 8.89 -15.95 9.82
C PHE A 159 9.10 -15.08 11.05
N VAL A 160 9.77 -15.60 12.08
CA VAL A 160 10.09 -14.83 13.29
C VAL A 160 10.95 -13.62 12.97
N HIS A 161 11.98 -13.80 12.14
CA HIS A 161 12.81 -12.68 11.67
C HIS A 161 12.00 -11.68 10.83
N HIS A 162 11.18 -12.18 9.92
CA HIS A 162 10.31 -11.37 9.06
C HIS A 162 9.39 -10.46 9.88
N ILE A 163 8.64 -11.03 10.83
CA ILE A 163 7.75 -10.23 11.71
C ILE A 163 8.55 -9.24 12.56
N ALA A 164 9.67 -9.66 13.16
CA ALA A 164 10.49 -8.77 13.98
C ALA A 164 11.02 -7.57 13.16
N SER A 165 11.44 -7.80 11.91
CA SER A 165 11.93 -6.75 11.01
C SER A 165 10.80 -5.86 10.45
N GLY A 166 9.60 -6.42 10.27
CA GLY A 166 8.43 -5.71 9.75
C GLY A 166 7.79 -4.75 10.77
N ILE A 167 7.89 -5.05 12.07
CA ILE A 167 7.44 -4.15 13.15
C ILE A 167 8.32 -2.90 13.28
N ASN A 168 9.54 -2.90 12.72
CA ASN A 168 10.39 -1.72 12.76
C ASN A 168 9.74 -0.57 11.95
N VAL A 169 9.48 0.54 12.64
CA VAL A 169 8.90 1.77 12.07
C VAL A 169 9.70 2.25 10.85
N GLU A 170 11.02 2.08 10.84
CA GLU A 170 11.88 2.42 9.70
C GLU A 170 11.58 1.59 8.45
N THR A 171 11.32 0.29 8.61
CA THR A 171 10.93 -0.61 7.51
C THR A 171 9.60 -0.18 6.91
N VAL A 172 8.64 0.21 7.77
CA VAL A 172 7.33 0.67 7.33
C VAL A 172 7.43 2.01 6.62
N ILE A 173 8.18 2.97 7.16
CA ILE A 173 8.49 4.23 6.49
C ILE A 173 9.15 3.96 5.13
N GLY A 174 10.11 3.04 5.06
CA GLY A 174 10.78 2.65 3.81
C GLY A 174 9.82 2.06 2.78
N THR A 175 8.89 1.21 3.21
CA THR A 175 7.88 0.58 2.34
C THR A 175 6.91 1.62 1.77
N VAL A 176 6.34 2.48 2.62
CA VAL A 176 5.43 3.54 2.17
C VAL A 176 6.16 4.59 1.33
N HIS A 177 7.43 4.85 1.62
CA HIS A 177 8.28 5.70 0.77
C HIS A 177 8.47 5.11 -0.63
N ALA A 178 8.71 3.81 -0.75
CA ALA A 178 8.79 3.15 -2.06
C ALA A 178 7.45 3.23 -2.81
N GLU A 179 6.32 3.03 -2.11
CA GLU A 179 4.97 3.21 -2.68
C GLU A 179 4.75 4.65 -3.18
N LEU A 180 5.21 5.66 -2.42
CA LEU A 180 5.11 7.06 -2.82
C LEU A 180 5.98 7.37 -4.05
N ARG A 181 7.22 6.88 -4.10
CA ARG A 181 8.11 7.05 -5.28
C ARG A 181 7.49 6.45 -6.54
N ASP A 182 6.92 5.25 -6.42
CA ASP A 182 6.25 4.55 -7.50
C ASP A 182 4.96 5.29 -7.91
N ALA A 183 4.19 5.82 -6.95
CA ALA A 183 3.02 6.66 -7.23
C ALA A 183 3.39 7.96 -7.95
N VAL A 184 4.46 8.64 -7.54
CA VAL A 184 5.01 9.80 -8.28
C VAL A 184 5.31 9.38 -9.71
N VAL A 185 5.98 8.24 -9.91
CA VAL A 185 6.34 7.81 -11.27
C VAL A 185 5.13 7.53 -12.15
N ARG A 186 4.08 6.93 -11.58
CA ARG A 186 2.86 6.58 -12.32
C ARG A 186 1.89 7.74 -12.55
N LEU A 187 1.82 8.68 -11.62
CA LEU A 187 0.77 9.72 -11.57
C LEU A 187 1.28 11.10 -11.99
N THR A 188 2.57 11.23 -12.30
CA THR A 188 3.17 12.42 -12.92
C THR A 188 3.51 12.16 -14.38
N LEU A 189 3.77 13.23 -15.10
CA LEU A 189 4.04 13.27 -16.53
C LEU A 189 5.51 13.61 -16.79
N ASP A 190 6.04 13.07 -17.89
CA ASP A 190 7.38 13.44 -18.38
C ASP A 190 7.41 14.82 -19.06
N HIS A 191 6.25 15.27 -19.55
CA HIS A 191 6.08 16.55 -20.21
C HIS A 191 4.90 17.30 -19.59
N PRO A 192 4.96 18.64 -19.53
CA PRO A 192 3.86 19.43 -19.02
C PRO A 192 2.63 19.24 -19.90
N ASP A 193 1.47 19.06 -19.27
CA ASP A 193 0.20 19.23 -19.96
C ASP A 193 0.07 20.67 -20.50
N PRO A 194 -0.77 20.89 -21.52
CA PRO A 194 -1.14 22.24 -21.92
C PRO A 194 -1.60 23.03 -20.69
N GLY A 195 -1.03 24.22 -20.51
CA GLY A 195 -1.26 25.08 -19.35
C GLY A 195 -2.73 25.49 -19.17
N PRO A 196 -3.06 26.37 -18.21
CA PRO A 196 -4.44 26.75 -17.95
C PRO A 196 -5.11 27.36 -19.19
N ILE A 197 -6.15 26.69 -19.70
CA ILE A 197 -6.92 27.13 -20.86
C ILE A 197 -8.25 27.70 -20.36
N GLY A 198 -8.25 28.99 -20.01
CA GLY A 198 -9.45 29.76 -19.69
C GLY A 198 -10.32 29.22 -18.55
N PRO A 199 -11.42 29.91 -18.20
CA PRO A 199 -12.41 29.37 -17.29
C PRO A 199 -13.21 28.25 -17.96
N ALA A 200 -13.59 27.24 -17.19
CA ALA A 200 -14.54 26.23 -17.65
C ALA A 200 -15.86 26.90 -18.06
N PRO A 201 -16.49 26.50 -19.18
CA PRO A 201 -17.75 27.08 -19.59
C PRO A 201 -18.85 26.80 -18.56
N GLU A 202 -19.81 27.72 -18.44
CA GLU A 202 -20.98 27.48 -17.63
C GLU A 202 -21.75 26.25 -18.15
N GLY A 203 -22.22 25.44 -17.21
CA GLY A 203 -22.82 24.15 -17.51
C GLY A 203 -23.83 23.72 -16.46
N ARG A 204 -24.60 22.67 -16.76
CA ARG A 204 -25.53 22.08 -15.81
C ARG A 204 -24.76 21.18 -14.84
N ALA A 205 -25.06 21.30 -13.55
CA ALA A 205 -24.45 20.45 -12.53
C ALA A 205 -24.93 19.00 -12.62
N ILE A 206 -24.00 18.07 -12.42
CA ILE A 206 -24.20 16.63 -12.26
C ILE A 206 -23.93 16.30 -10.80
N THR A 207 -24.91 15.71 -10.13
CA THR A 207 -24.85 15.39 -8.70
C THR A 207 -24.61 13.91 -8.46
N ALA A 208 -23.88 13.58 -7.40
CA ALA A 208 -23.73 12.19 -6.96
C ALA A 208 -25.02 11.66 -6.33
N GLU A 209 -25.42 10.44 -6.69
CA GLU A 209 -26.57 9.75 -6.06
C GLU A 209 -26.19 9.10 -4.73
N GLU A 210 -24.93 8.73 -4.56
CA GLU A 210 -24.40 8.06 -3.39
C GLU A 210 -23.16 8.79 -2.85
N GLY A 211 -22.88 8.60 -1.57
CA GLY A 211 -21.72 9.17 -0.89
C GLY A 211 -20.62 8.15 -0.67
N GLY A 212 -19.37 8.60 -0.64
CA GLY A 212 -18.22 7.73 -0.40
C GLY A 212 -16.90 8.35 -0.84
N TYR A 213 -15.79 7.67 -0.57
CA TYR A 213 -14.50 8.08 -1.10
C TYR A 213 -14.40 7.74 -2.58
N LEU A 214 -14.03 8.73 -3.39
CA LEU A 214 -13.71 8.52 -4.79
C LEU A 214 -12.39 7.76 -4.91
N ARG A 215 -12.46 6.48 -5.27
CA ARG A 215 -11.31 5.57 -5.38
C ARG A 215 -10.66 5.63 -6.74
N ALA A 216 -11.47 5.74 -7.78
CA ALA A 216 -11.01 5.86 -9.15
C ALA A 216 -11.95 6.73 -10.00
N LEU A 217 -11.38 7.39 -11.00
CA LEU A 217 -12.08 8.21 -11.98
C LEU A 217 -11.55 7.91 -13.38
N GLY A 218 -12.44 7.46 -14.26
CA GLY A 218 -12.14 7.13 -15.66
C GLY A 218 -12.05 8.36 -16.57
N GLU A 219 -11.07 9.24 -16.35
CA GLU A 219 -10.94 10.53 -17.06
C GLU A 219 -10.85 10.38 -18.59
N GLU A 220 -10.06 9.44 -19.10
CA GLU A 220 -9.92 9.18 -20.54
C GLU A 220 -11.26 8.85 -21.21
N GLY A 221 -12.09 8.04 -20.53
CA GLY A 221 -13.41 7.68 -21.03
C GLY A 221 -14.40 8.85 -21.04
N LEU A 222 -14.23 9.80 -20.12
CA LEU A 222 -15.02 11.03 -20.06
C LEU A 222 -14.55 12.05 -21.10
N ALA A 223 -13.24 12.21 -21.27
CA ALA A 223 -12.67 13.10 -22.28
C ALA A 223 -13.05 12.66 -23.71
N ASN A 224 -13.00 11.36 -24.00
CA ASN A 224 -13.40 10.85 -25.32
C ASN A 224 -14.91 11.03 -25.56
N TRP A 225 -15.75 10.72 -24.56
CA TRP A 225 -17.19 10.96 -24.67
C TRP A 225 -17.50 12.45 -24.91
N ALA A 226 -16.83 13.34 -24.19
CA ALA A 226 -17.00 14.78 -24.34
C ALA A 226 -16.58 15.26 -25.73
N ALA A 227 -15.48 14.75 -26.29
CA ALA A 227 -15.07 15.06 -27.66
C ALA A 227 -16.09 14.61 -28.71
N GLU A 228 -16.60 13.37 -28.60
CA GLU A 228 -17.57 12.80 -29.54
C GLU A 228 -18.90 13.55 -29.59
N HIS A 229 -19.31 14.16 -28.47
CA HIS A 229 -20.60 14.85 -28.33
C HIS A 229 -20.47 16.39 -28.38
N ASP A 230 -19.30 16.89 -28.80
CA ASP A 230 -18.96 18.32 -28.77
C ASP A 230 -19.19 18.98 -27.39
N ALA A 231 -19.10 18.19 -26.33
CA ALA A 231 -19.35 18.59 -24.95
C ALA A 231 -18.06 19.01 -24.21
N THR A 232 -18.23 19.80 -23.16
CA THR A 232 -17.18 20.14 -22.21
C THR A 232 -17.63 19.71 -20.82
N LEU A 233 -16.83 18.86 -20.18
CA LEU A 233 -17.03 18.44 -18.79
C LEU A 233 -16.09 19.21 -17.87
N HIS A 234 -16.54 19.56 -16.68
CA HIS A 234 -15.70 20.09 -15.62
C HIS A 234 -15.89 19.28 -14.35
N LEU A 235 -14.88 18.49 -13.99
CA LEU A 235 -14.87 17.64 -12.81
C LEU A 235 -14.55 18.48 -11.57
N LEU A 236 -15.45 18.44 -10.60
CA LEU A 236 -15.35 19.17 -9.33
C LEU A 236 -14.70 18.33 -8.22
N VAL A 237 -14.49 17.04 -8.49
CA VAL A 237 -13.93 16.05 -7.56
C VAL A 237 -12.72 15.37 -8.18
N ARG A 238 -11.85 14.83 -7.34
CA ARG A 238 -10.69 14.03 -7.76
C ARG A 238 -10.52 12.78 -6.89
N PRO A 239 -9.84 11.72 -7.37
CA PRO A 239 -9.53 10.56 -6.54
C PRO A 239 -8.92 10.97 -5.19
N GLY A 240 -9.41 10.33 -4.12
CA GLY A 240 -9.13 10.68 -2.73
C GLY A 240 -10.23 11.51 -2.06
N ASP A 241 -10.98 12.33 -2.78
CA ASP A 241 -12.04 13.14 -2.18
C ASP A 241 -13.16 12.28 -1.57
N TYR A 242 -13.80 12.79 -0.51
CA TYR A 242 -15.06 12.23 -0.03
C TYR A 242 -16.21 12.94 -0.73
N VAL A 243 -16.97 12.20 -1.52
CA VAL A 243 -18.15 12.69 -2.25
C VAL A 243 -19.36 12.55 -1.34
N PHE A 244 -20.12 13.63 -1.19
CA PHE A 244 -21.36 13.62 -0.43
C PHE A 244 -22.55 13.34 -1.35
N THR A 245 -23.53 12.58 -0.85
CA THR A 245 -24.81 12.36 -1.54
C THR A 245 -25.46 13.70 -1.90
N GLY A 246 -25.85 13.86 -3.16
CA GLY A 246 -26.46 15.08 -3.70
C GLY A 246 -25.49 16.21 -4.02
N ALA A 247 -24.20 16.10 -3.70
CA ALA A 247 -23.21 17.12 -4.05
C ALA A 247 -22.91 17.10 -5.55
N ALA A 248 -22.62 18.29 -6.11
CA ALA A 248 -22.17 18.41 -7.49
C ALA A 248 -20.77 17.81 -7.66
N VAL A 249 -20.63 16.84 -8.57
CA VAL A 249 -19.37 16.16 -8.87
C VAL A 249 -18.77 16.60 -10.20
N ALA A 250 -19.61 17.10 -11.11
CA ALA A 250 -19.18 17.67 -12.37
C ALA A 250 -20.17 18.74 -12.85
N THR A 251 -19.77 19.54 -13.82
CA THR A 251 -20.69 20.30 -14.68
C THR A 251 -20.48 19.91 -16.14
N VAL A 252 -21.53 20.05 -16.96
CA VAL A 252 -21.47 19.76 -18.40
C VAL A 252 -22.07 20.88 -19.23
N SER A 253 -21.39 21.20 -20.32
CA SER A 253 -21.84 22.14 -21.34
C SER A 253 -21.82 21.46 -22.72
N PRO A 254 -22.85 21.61 -23.56
CA PRO A 254 -24.09 22.36 -23.31
C PRO A 254 -25.03 21.66 -22.30
N PRO A 255 -25.91 22.41 -21.60
CA PRO A 255 -26.85 21.85 -20.61
C PRO A 255 -27.78 20.74 -21.11
N ALA A 256 -28.04 20.69 -22.42
CA ALA A 256 -28.90 19.67 -23.04
C ALA A 256 -28.35 18.24 -22.84
N LEU A 257 -27.04 18.08 -22.67
CA LEU A 257 -26.38 16.78 -22.50
C LEU A 257 -26.35 16.31 -21.03
N ALA A 258 -26.96 17.05 -20.10
CA ALA A 258 -26.86 16.78 -18.67
C ALA A 258 -27.32 15.37 -18.25
N LYS A 259 -28.34 14.83 -18.91
CA LYS A 259 -28.87 13.50 -18.59
C LYS A 259 -27.89 12.39 -18.98
N GLU A 260 -27.36 12.44 -20.21
CA GLU A 260 -26.39 11.47 -20.71
C GLU A 260 -25.06 11.56 -19.96
N ALA A 261 -24.61 12.79 -19.69
CA ALA A 261 -23.40 13.03 -18.90
C ALA A 261 -23.50 12.49 -17.48
N MET A 262 -24.69 12.54 -16.85
CA MET A 262 -24.91 12.01 -15.51
C MET A 262 -24.69 10.50 -15.46
N GLU A 263 -25.21 9.75 -16.43
CA GLU A 263 -24.98 8.30 -16.54
C GLU A 263 -23.49 8.02 -16.78
N ARG A 264 -22.86 8.78 -17.68
CA ARG A 264 -21.45 8.59 -18.02
C ARG A 264 -20.49 8.89 -16.87
N VAL A 265 -20.73 9.98 -16.14
CA VAL A 265 -19.93 10.36 -14.96
C VAL A 265 -20.09 9.33 -13.85
N ARG A 266 -21.32 8.84 -13.62
CA ARG A 266 -21.58 7.77 -12.65
C ARG A 266 -20.79 6.51 -12.96
N ASP A 267 -20.81 6.04 -14.20
CA ASP A 267 -20.07 4.84 -14.62
C ASP A 267 -18.55 5.02 -14.60
N ALA A 268 -18.08 6.25 -14.73
CA ALA A 268 -16.66 6.59 -14.67
C ALA A 268 -16.15 6.71 -13.23
N MET A 269 -17.02 6.98 -12.26
CA MET A 269 -16.69 7.11 -10.85
C MET A 269 -16.77 5.76 -10.14
N SER A 270 -15.76 5.46 -9.33
CA SER A 270 -15.84 4.38 -8.35
C SER A 270 -15.80 4.95 -6.94
N LEU A 271 -16.90 4.77 -6.22
CA LEU A 271 -17.01 5.14 -4.81
C LEU A 271 -16.73 3.92 -3.91
N GLY A 272 -16.36 4.17 -2.66
CA GLY A 272 -16.26 3.14 -1.63
C GLY A 272 -16.04 3.71 -0.24
N ASP A 273 -16.10 2.86 0.78
CA ASP A 273 -16.01 3.27 2.19
C ASP A 273 -14.61 3.78 2.60
N ARG A 274 -13.60 3.53 1.78
CA ARG A 274 -12.20 3.87 2.06
C ARG A 274 -11.51 4.42 0.81
N ARG A 275 -10.52 5.30 1.02
CA ARG A 275 -9.64 5.80 -0.05
C ARG A 275 -8.81 4.67 -0.67
N ALA A 276 -8.48 4.82 -1.94
CA ALA A 276 -7.61 3.91 -2.69
C ALA A 276 -6.32 4.63 -3.11
N ALA A 277 -5.21 3.88 -3.18
CA ALA A 277 -3.90 4.42 -3.53
C ALA A 277 -3.68 4.56 -5.04
N ALA A 278 -4.47 3.84 -5.86
CA ALA A 278 -4.19 3.66 -7.29
C ALA A 278 -4.11 4.97 -8.08
N GLN A 279 -4.93 5.97 -7.73
CA GLN A 279 -5.02 7.27 -8.40
C GLN A 279 -4.89 8.48 -7.45
N ASP A 280 -4.57 8.28 -6.17
CA ASP A 280 -4.42 9.36 -5.17
C ASP A 280 -2.95 9.47 -4.74
N LEU A 281 -2.23 10.43 -5.33
CA LEU A 281 -0.81 10.68 -5.00
C LEU A 281 -0.62 11.05 -3.52
N GLU A 282 -1.58 11.77 -2.94
CA GLU A 282 -1.53 12.17 -1.54
C GLU A 282 -1.84 11.01 -0.58
N PHE A 283 -2.26 9.84 -1.07
CA PHE A 283 -2.56 8.68 -0.22
C PHE A 283 -1.34 8.24 0.61
N ALA A 284 -0.21 7.98 -0.05
CA ALA A 284 1.03 7.56 0.62
C ALA A 284 1.65 8.68 1.46
N VAL A 285 1.51 9.95 1.02
CA VAL A 285 1.89 11.12 1.80
C VAL A 285 1.14 11.16 3.13
N ARG A 286 -0.18 10.99 3.10
CA ARG A 286 -1.00 11.02 4.32
C ARG A 286 -0.69 9.85 5.26
N GLN A 287 -0.29 8.69 4.74
CA GLN A 287 0.18 7.57 5.57
C GLN A 287 1.50 7.91 6.30
N LEU A 288 2.48 8.45 5.59
CA LEU A 288 3.74 8.90 6.20
C LEU A 288 3.52 10.04 7.21
N ALA A 289 2.67 11.01 6.86
CA ALA A 289 2.32 12.11 7.75
C ALA A 289 1.63 11.62 9.03
N GLU A 290 0.77 10.60 8.95
CA GLU A 290 0.15 9.97 10.12
C GLU A 290 1.19 9.33 11.05
N VAL A 291 2.19 8.62 10.51
CA VAL A 291 3.31 8.06 11.29
C VAL A 291 4.06 9.17 12.01
N ALA A 292 4.43 10.23 11.30
CA ALA A 292 5.17 11.35 11.88
C ALA A 292 4.37 12.07 12.98
N VAL A 293 3.09 12.39 12.72
CA VAL A 293 2.22 13.07 13.69
C VAL A 293 2.01 12.21 14.93
N ARG A 294 1.85 10.90 14.78
CA ARG A 294 1.69 9.97 15.90
C ARG A 294 2.97 9.86 16.73
N ALA A 295 4.12 9.80 16.07
CA ALA A 295 5.43 9.83 16.74
C ALA A 295 5.61 11.13 17.55
N LEU A 296 5.13 12.26 17.04
CA LEU A 296 5.17 13.57 17.73
C LEU A 296 4.09 13.75 18.81
N SER A 297 3.18 12.79 18.97
CA SER A 297 2.14 12.90 20.00
C SER A 297 2.76 12.87 21.41
N PRO A 298 2.16 13.56 22.41
CA PRO A 298 2.72 13.62 23.77
C PRO A 298 2.95 12.26 24.44
N GLY A 299 2.22 11.22 24.03
CA GLY A 299 2.35 9.87 24.58
C GLY A 299 3.49 9.05 23.99
N ILE A 300 4.02 9.41 22.81
CA ILE A 300 5.14 8.71 22.16
C ILE A 300 6.40 9.58 22.21
N ASN A 301 6.29 10.85 21.78
CA ASN A 301 7.36 11.84 21.79
C ASN A 301 8.68 11.35 21.15
N ASP A 302 8.59 10.77 19.95
CA ASP A 302 9.72 10.30 19.15
C ASP A 302 9.97 11.23 17.94
N PRO A 303 10.81 12.27 18.10
CA PRO A 303 11.16 13.17 17.01
C PRO A 303 12.02 12.50 15.92
N PHE A 304 12.71 11.39 16.19
CA PHE A 304 13.57 10.74 15.19
C PHE A 304 12.73 10.09 14.09
N THR A 305 11.62 9.44 14.45
CA THR A 305 10.67 8.90 13.48
C THR A 305 10.08 10.00 12.58
N ALA A 306 9.71 11.15 13.14
CA ALA A 306 9.23 12.27 12.34
C ALA A 306 10.30 12.85 11.40
N MET A 307 11.55 12.95 11.87
CA MET A 307 12.68 13.35 11.03
C MET A 307 12.94 12.36 9.90
N ALA A 308 12.81 11.04 10.16
CA ALA A 308 12.93 10.01 9.13
C ALA A 308 11.85 10.15 8.05
N VAL A 309 10.61 10.50 8.42
CA VAL A 309 9.54 10.81 7.45
C VAL A 309 9.87 12.06 6.63
N LEU A 310 10.33 13.14 7.27
CA LEU A 310 10.75 14.37 6.57
C LEU A 310 11.85 14.09 5.54
N ASP A 311 12.77 13.17 5.83
CA ASP A 311 13.83 12.76 4.91
C ASP A 311 13.27 12.09 3.66
N ARG A 312 12.25 11.24 3.82
CA ARG A 312 11.56 10.59 2.70
C ARG A 312 10.78 11.58 1.86
N PHE A 313 10.12 12.56 2.47
CA PHE A 313 9.49 13.64 1.71
C PHE A 313 10.53 14.46 0.92
N GLY A 314 11.67 14.79 1.54
CA GLY A 314 12.78 15.45 0.85
C GLY A 314 13.28 14.66 -0.37
N ASP A 315 13.54 13.36 -0.20
CA ASP A 315 13.99 12.46 -1.28
C ASP A 315 13.00 12.44 -2.45
N VAL A 316 11.70 12.31 -2.16
CA VAL A 316 10.66 12.32 -3.19
C VAL A 316 10.60 13.65 -3.94
N LEU A 317 10.63 14.78 -3.22
CA LEU A 317 10.58 16.09 -3.84
C LEU A 317 11.82 16.37 -4.71
N CYS A 318 13.02 15.97 -4.26
CA CYS A 318 14.22 16.02 -5.09
C CYS A 318 14.11 15.15 -6.35
N GLY A 319 13.42 14.00 -6.26
CA GLY A 319 13.14 13.14 -7.41
C GLY A 319 12.04 13.65 -8.36
N MET A 320 11.32 14.72 -7.99
CA MET A 320 10.22 15.28 -8.78
C MET A 320 10.63 16.45 -9.69
N THR A 321 11.90 16.89 -9.67
CA THR A 321 12.37 18.08 -10.39
C THR A 321 12.06 18.03 -11.89
N ASP A 322 12.25 16.89 -12.55
CA ASP A 322 11.98 16.72 -13.99
C ASP A 322 10.58 16.17 -14.30
N ARG A 323 9.72 16.08 -13.29
CA ARG A 323 8.36 15.51 -13.41
C ARG A 323 7.32 16.60 -13.35
N HIS A 324 6.22 16.42 -14.08
CA HIS A 324 5.14 17.38 -14.17
C HIS A 324 3.87 16.79 -13.53
N LEU A 325 3.22 17.54 -12.65
CA LEU A 325 1.92 17.12 -12.15
C LEU A 325 0.88 17.26 -13.27
N PRO A 326 -0.18 16.43 -13.28
CA PRO A 326 -1.25 16.54 -14.27
C PRO A 326 -1.82 17.96 -14.31
N GLY A 327 -2.05 18.49 -15.51
CA GLY A 327 -2.66 19.79 -15.72
C GLY A 327 -4.16 19.78 -15.37
N SER A 328 -4.77 20.96 -15.37
CA SER A 328 -6.19 21.14 -15.04
C SER A 328 -7.14 20.88 -16.22
N ALA A 329 -6.63 20.48 -17.39
CA ALA A 329 -7.43 20.30 -18.59
C ALA A 329 -6.91 19.14 -19.47
N VAL A 330 -7.81 18.51 -20.22
CA VAL A 330 -7.50 17.52 -21.26
C VAL A 330 -8.01 18.03 -22.60
N LEU A 331 -7.16 17.95 -23.62
CA LEU A 331 -7.46 18.37 -24.98
C LEU A 331 -7.72 17.17 -25.89
N ARG A 332 -8.64 17.38 -26.84
CA ARG A 332 -8.86 16.52 -28.01
C ARG A 332 -9.02 17.43 -29.21
N ASP A 333 -8.30 17.12 -30.29
CA ASP A 333 -8.33 17.89 -31.54
C ASP A 333 -8.15 19.42 -31.37
N GLY A 334 -7.30 19.83 -30.42
CA GLY A 334 -7.01 21.23 -30.13
C GLY A 334 -8.06 21.96 -29.27
N ARG A 335 -9.13 21.29 -28.83
CA ARG A 335 -10.16 21.84 -27.94
C ARG A 335 -10.08 21.22 -26.54
N VAL A 336 -10.34 22.01 -25.51
CA VAL A 336 -10.54 21.46 -24.15
C VAL A 336 -11.87 20.74 -24.09
N VAL A 337 -11.84 19.48 -23.69
CA VAL A 337 -13.04 18.64 -23.55
C VAL A 337 -13.33 18.28 -22.10
N LEU A 338 -12.31 18.33 -21.24
CA LEU A 338 -12.41 18.01 -19.83
C LEU A 338 -11.56 18.98 -19.00
N PHE A 339 -12.19 19.69 -18.07
CA PHE A 339 -11.53 20.38 -16.96
C PHE A 339 -11.50 19.42 -15.77
N ARG A 340 -10.37 19.33 -15.07
CA ARG A 340 -10.18 18.43 -13.93
C ARG A 340 -9.50 19.13 -12.76
N ARG A 341 -9.86 18.74 -11.54
CA ARG A 341 -9.08 19.04 -10.34
C ARG A 341 -7.89 18.09 -10.26
N ALA A 342 -6.70 18.58 -10.60
CA ALA A 342 -5.46 17.83 -10.41
C ALA A 342 -4.88 18.04 -9.01
N VAL A 343 -3.88 17.23 -8.66
CA VAL A 343 -2.99 17.52 -7.52
C VAL A 343 -2.02 18.59 -7.97
N ASP A 344 -1.98 19.71 -7.26
CA ASP A 344 -0.97 20.75 -7.45
C ASP A 344 0.17 20.55 -6.44
N TYR A 345 1.30 21.19 -6.75
CA TYR A 345 2.49 21.07 -5.92
C TYR A 345 2.24 21.63 -4.51
N ASP A 346 1.39 22.65 -4.44
CA ASP A 346 1.04 23.35 -3.21
C ASP A 346 0.30 22.46 -2.20
N GLY A 347 -0.79 21.84 -2.65
CA GLY A 347 -1.57 20.89 -1.86
C GLY A 347 -0.76 19.66 -1.48
N LEU A 348 0.17 19.23 -2.35
CA LEU A 348 1.09 18.14 -2.03
C LEU A 348 2.01 18.51 -0.86
N LEU A 349 2.62 19.71 -0.86
CA LEU A 349 3.46 20.18 0.24
C LEU A 349 2.65 20.40 1.53
N ASP A 350 1.42 20.91 1.42
CA ASP A 350 0.51 21.04 2.57
C ASP A 350 0.21 19.68 3.20
N ALA A 351 -0.08 18.66 2.38
CA ALA A 351 -0.29 17.30 2.85
C ALA A 351 0.96 16.70 3.51
N MET A 352 2.16 17.03 3.01
CA MET A 352 3.44 16.55 3.57
C MET A 352 3.79 17.22 4.91
N PHE A 353 3.71 18.55 4.97
CA PHE A 353 4.38 19.31 6.04
C PHE A 353 3.46 19.94 7.05
N HIS A 354 2.19 20.21 6.73
CA HIS A 354 1.36 21.06 7.58
C HIS A 354 1.11 20.42 8.96
N MET A 355 0.68 19.15 8.98
CA MET A 355 0.41 18.45 10.24
C MET A 355 1.69 18.16 11.02
N ILE A 356 2.80 17.80 10.35
CA ILE A 356 4.09 17.55 11.02
C ILE A 356 4.60 18.81 11.69
N ARG A 357 4.56 19.96 11.00
CA ARG A 357 4.96 21.26 11.55
C ARG A 357 4.09 21.65 12.74
N GLN A 358 2.76 21.49 12.65
CA GLN A 358 1.86 21.83 13.74
C GLN A 358 2.10 20.99 14.99
N ASN A 359 2.27 19.67 14.84
CA ASN A 359 2.50 18.76 15.96
C ASN A 359 3.95 18.80 16.47
N GLY A 360 4.90 19.19 15.61
CA GLY A 360 6.32 19.34 15.93
C GLY A 360 6.74 20.75 16.33
N ALA A 361 5.80 21.70 16.50
CA ALA A 361 6.12 23.11 16.71
C ALA A 361 6.97 23.37 17.97
N GLY A 362 6.80 22.57 19.02
CA GLY A 362 7.62 22.64 20.23
C GLY A 362 8.96 21.90 20.15
N SER A 363 9.28 21.26 19.02
CA SER A 363 10.50 20.45 18.84
C SER A 363 11.48 21.14 17.90
N ALA A 364 12.55 21.69 18.48
CA ALA A 364 13.63 22.31 17.71
C ALA A 364 14.22 21.33 16.68
N ALA A 365 14.48 20.08 17.09
CA ALA A 365 15.05 19.06 16.21
C ALA A 365 14.21 18.84 14.93
N VAL A 366 12.89 18.80 15.06
CA VAL A 366 11.97 18.58 13.94
C VAL A 366 11.93 19.80 13.01
N LEU A 367 11.82 21.01 13.56
CA LEU A 367 11.78 22.25 12.77
C LEU A 367 13.12 22.50 12.05
N LEU A 368 14.24 22.27 12.71
CA LEU A 368 15.57 22.38 12.10
C LEU A 368 15.78 21.34 11.00
N ARG A 369 15.23 20.12 11.17
CA ARG A 369 15.26 19.10 10.11
C ARG A 369 14.39 19.48 8.93
N LEU A 370 13.17 19.97 9.17
CA LEU A 370 12.27 20.48 8.13
C LEU A 370 12.96 21.58 7.33
N MET A 371 13.59 22.55 8.00
CA MET A 371 14.34 23.63 7.34
C MET A 371 15.48 23.09 6.47
N LYS A 372 16.24 22.10 6.97
CA LYS A 372 17.31 21.44 6.22
C LYS A 372 16.78 20.74 4.95
N ILE A 373 15.66 20.04 5.06
CA ILE A 373 15.03 19.36 3.92
C ILE A 373 14.54 20.36 2.89
N LEU A 374 13.83 21.41 3.30
CA LEU A 374 13.37 22.47 2.40
C LEU A 374 14.55 23.13 1.67
N GLY A 375 15.67 23.37 2.37
CA GLY A 375 16.90 23.89 1.76
C GLY A 375 17.52 22.96 0.73
N ALA A 376 17.54 21.65 1.00
CA ALA A 376 18.04 20.66 0.05
C ALA A 376 17.17 20.58 -1.22
N VAL A 377 15.84 20.58 -1.06
CA VAL A 377 14.90 20.56 -2.20
C VAL A 377 15.01 21.87 -3.00
N LEU A 378 15.09 23.03 -2.33
CA LEU A 378 15.28 24.33 -2.98
C LEU A 378 16.59 24.43 -3.77
N ALA A 379 17.62 23.65 -3.43
CA ALA A 379 18.89 23.66 -4.14
C ALA A 379 18.83 22.96 -5.51
N VAL A 380 17.87 22.04 -5.70
CA VAL A 380 17.70 21.29 -6.95
C VAL A 380 16.48 21.74 -7.75
N GLU A 381 15.44 22.27 -7.10
CA GLU A 381 14.21 22.73 -7.75
C GLU A 381 14.44 24.01 -8.56
N GLN A 382 14.12 23.95 -9.85
CA GLN A 382 14.32 25.05 -10.81
C GLN A 382 13.03 25.81 -11.11
N ALA A 383 11.85 25.21 -10.90
CA ALA A 383 10.58 25.84 -11.21
C ALA A 383 10.25 26.97 -10.19
N PRO A 384 10.09 28.23 -10.63
CA PRO A 384 9.88 29.36 -9.72
C PRO A 384 8.65 29.22 -8.82
N GLU A 385 7.56 28.65 -9.36
CA GLU A 385 6.31 28.43 -8.62
C GLU A 385 6.47 27.38 -7.51
N ARG A 386 7.17 26.27 -7.81
CA ARG A 386 7.49 25.23 -6.81
C ARG A 386 8.44 25.76 -5.74
N GLY A 387 9.44 26.55 -6.14
CA GLY A 387 10.33 27.25 -5.23
C GLY A 387 9.60 28.22 -4.29
N ALA A 388 8.56 28.91 -4.78
CA ALA A 388 7.73 29.77 -3.94
C ALA A 388 6.90 28.98 -2.92
N ALA A 389 6.31 27.85 -3.32
CA ALA A 389 5.58 26.95 -2.41
C ALA A 389 6.49 26.41 -1.29
N LEU A 390 7.70 25.94 -1.63
CA LEU A 390 8.70 25.49 -0.65
C LEU A 390 9.08 26.59 0.35
N ARG A 391 9.27 27.83 -0.13
CA ARG A 391 9.56 28.97 0.76
C ARG A 391 8.40 29.30 1.68
N ARG A 392 7.15 29.22 1.21
CA ARG A 392 6.00 29.37 2.10
C ARG A 392 6.08 28.39 3.27
N HIS A 393 6.43 27.13 3.02
CA HIS A 393 6.59 26.16 4.11
C HIS A 393 7.76 26.48 5.05
N ALA A 394 8.84 27.06 4.53
CA ALA A 394 9.94 27.55 5.37
C ALA A 394 9.50 28.72 6.25
N ASP A 395 8.74 29.67 5.70
CA ASP A 395 8.17 30.81 6.44
C ASP A 395 7.23 30.31 7.56
N LEU A 396 6.35 29.36 7.23
CA LEU A 396 5.44 28.75 8.20
C LEU A 396 6.18 28.00 9.32
N ALA A 397 7.30 27.34 9.00
CA ALA A 397 8.14 26.64 9.97
C ALA A 397 8.88 27.62 10.88
N LEU A 398 9.43 28.71 10.33
CA LEU A 398 10.07 29.77 11.11
C LEU A 398 9.06 30.44 12.06
N ALA A 399 7.87 30.76 11.56
CA ALA A 399 6.80 31.35 12.38
C ALA A 399 6.40 30.42 13.54
N ALA A 400 6.25 29.12 13.28
CA ALA A 400 5.95 28.13 14.32
C ALA A 400 7.08 28.07 15.37
N GLY A 401 8.35 28.04 14.93
CA GLY A 401 9.48 28.01 15.84
C GLY A 401 9.56 29.23 16.75
N ARG A 402 9.37 30.43 16.21
CA ARG A 402 9.35 31.68 16.99
C ARG A 402 8.23 31.73 18.04
N GLN A 403 7.10 31.10 17.75
CA GLN A 403 5.94 31.09 18.66
C GLN A 403 6.05 30.01 19.75
N SER A 404 6.64 28.86 19.42
CA SER A 404 6.51 27.65 20.24
C SER A 404 7.81 27.16 20.89
N LEU A 405 8.98 27.55 20.39
CA LEU A 405 10.25 27.15 21.02
C LEU A 405 10.54 28.04 22.24
N GLY A 406 10.73 27.42 23.40
CA GLY A 406 11.07 28.13 24.63
C GLY A 406 12.54 28.56 24.73
N GLU A 407 13.43 27.91 23.98
CA GLU A 407 14.86 28.19 24.01
C GLU A 407 15.28 29.17 22.90
N ARG A 408 15.84 30.31 23.29
CA ARG A 408 16.29 31.36 22.36
C ARG A 408 17.34 30.88 21.36
N ALA A 409 18.30 30.06 21.82
CA ALA A 409 19.34 29.51 20.95
C ALA A 409 18.77 28.63 19.82
N ALA A 410 17.68 27.90 20.10
CA ALA A 410 17.01 27.08 19.09
C ALA A 410 16.29 27.93 18.02
N VAL A 411 15.69 29.06 18.43
CA VAL A 411 15.10 30.03 17.50
C VAL A 411 16.19 30.66 16.62
N GLU A 412 17.32 31.04 17.22
CA GLU A 412 18.46 31.62 16.49
C GLU A 412 19.05 30.62 15.47
N ASP A 413 19.22 29.34 15.79
CA ASP A 413 19.67 28.33 14.80
C ASP A 413 18.66 28.17 13.65
N LEU A 414 17.36 28.21 13.96
CA LEU A 414 16.31 28.14 12.94
C LEU A 414 16.34 29.36 12.00
N GLU A 415 16.56 30.56 12.55
CA GLU A 415 16.70 31.80 11.78
C GLU A 415 17.94 31.79 10.88
N VAL A 416 19.08 31.30 11.39
CA VAL A 416 20.31 31.15 10.62
C VAL A 416 20.09 30.21 9.44
N ARG A 417 19.46 29.05 9.65
CA ARG A 417 19.17 28.10 8.57
C ARG A 417 18.17 28.64 7.56
N PHE A 418 17.15 29.37 8.02
CA PHE A 418 16.19 30.03 7.16
C PHE A 418 16.88 31.08 6.27
N ALA A 419 17.77 31.90 6.83
CA ALA A 419 18.53 32.90 6.09
C ALA A 419 19.51 32.28 5.07
N ALA A 420 20.02 31.08 5.37
CA ALA A 420 20.92 30.30 4.52
C ALA A 420 20.21 29.50 3.41
N LEU A 421 18.87 29.48 3.37
CA LEU A 421 18.16 28.83 2.28
C LEU A 421 18.60 29.41 0.94
N PRO A 422 18.81 28.56 -0.09
CA PRO A 422 19.18 29.03 -1.43
C PRO A 422 18.25 30.17 -1.84
N ARG A 423 18.80 31.35 -2.17
CA ARG A 423 18.04 32.40 -2.86
C ARG A 423 17.95 31.97 -4.32
N ARG A 424 16.84 32.31 -5.00
CA ARG A 424 16.49 31.86 -6.37
C ARG A 424 17.74 31.63 -7.25
N PRO A 425 17.82 30.53 -8.03
CA PRO A 425 18.72 30.52 -9.18
C PRO A 425 18.39 31.68 -10.14
#